data_AF-A0A3M1EHU0-F1
#
_entry.id   AF-A0A3M1EHU0-F1
#
_cell.length_a   1.000
_cell.length_b   1.000
_cell.length_c   1.000
_cell.angle_alpha   90.00
_cell.angle_beta   90.00
_cell.angle_gamma   90.00
#
_symmetry.space_group_name_H-M   'P 1'
#
loop_
_entity.id
_entity.type
_entity.pdbx_description
1 polymer ?
#
loop_
_entity_poly.entity_id
_entity_poly.type
_entity_poly.pdbx_seq_one_letter_code
_entity_poly.pdbx_strand_id
1 'polypeptide(L)' 'MTAIKVEIRPGAYYDSVVLMQLQRSLAGLPGVLDAGVVMGTDANKELLEQSGLLPPEAAAAKADD' A
#
# COMPACT_ATOMS: atom_id res chain seq x y z
N MET A 1 -7.22 -3.53 19.61
CA MET A 1 -7.84 -3.86 18.31
C MET A 1 -6.94 -3.32 17.23
N THR A 2 -6.49 -4.16 16.30
CA THR A 2 -5.72 -3.74 15.13
C THR A 2 -6.68 -3.34 14.02
N ALA A 3 -6.32 -2.32 13.25
CA ALA A 3 -7.11 -1.84 12.12
C ALA A 3 -6.19 -1.64 10.92
N ILE A 4 -6.68 -1.99 9.74
CA ILE A 4 -6.03 -1.68 8.46
C ILE A 4 -6.59 -0.33 8.00
N LYS A 5 -5.70 0.57 7.58
CA LYS A 5 -6.07 1.84 6.97
C LYS A 5 -5.47 1.91 5.58
N VAL A 6 -6.25 2.40 4.62
CA VAL A 6 -5.80 2.60 3.25
C VAL A 6 -6.00 4.05 2.80
N GLU A 7 -5.07 4.51 1.97
CA GLU A 7 -5.14 5.79 1.27
C GLU A 7 -4.77 5.54 -0.20
N ILE A 8 -5.65 5.91 -1.12
CA ILE A 8 -5.46 5.80 -2.57
C ILE A 8 -5.15 7.20 -3.11
N ARG A 9 -4.22 7.34 -4.05
CA ARG A 9 -3.71 8.64 -4.52
C ARG A 9 -3.79 8.76 -6.04
N PRO A 10 -4.97 9.09 -6.58
CA PRO A 10 -5.19 9.01 -8.02
C PRO A 10 -4.30 9.94 -8.83
N GLY A 11 -3.82 9.44 -9.97
CA GLY A 11 -2.92 10.15 -10.87
C GLY A 11 -1.50 10.30 -10.35
N ALA A 12 -1.15 9.69 -9.21
CA ALA A 12 0.20 9.67 -8.70
C ALA A 12 1.00 8.53 -9.33
N TYR A 13 2.16 8.85 -9.90
CA TYR A 13 3.08 7.85 -10.42
C TYR A 13 4.45 8.05 -9.78
N TYR A 14 4.92 7.05 -9.05
CA TYR A 14 6.22 7.04 -8.40
C TYR A 14 7.00 5.80 -8.81
N ASP A 15 8.32 5.91 -8.84
CA ASP A 15 9.18 4.73 -9.00
C ASP A 15 9.14 3.84 -7.76
N SER A 16 9.63 2.61 -7.92
CA SER A 16 9.65 1.62 -6.83
C SER A 16 10.54 2.05 -5.66
N VAL A 17 11.59 2.84 -5.89
CA VAL A 17 12.52 3.27 -4.84
C VAL A 17 11.82 4.23 -3.88
N VAL A 18 11.08 5.20 -4.41
CA VAL A 18 10.28 6.15 -3.63
C VAL A 18 9.23 5.41 -2.81
N LEU A 19 8.50 4.46 -3.42
CA LEU A 19 7.48 3.67 -2.73
C LEU A 19 8.09 2.80 -1.60
N MET A 20 9.24 2.16 -1.85
CA MET A 20 9.95 1.38 -0.83
C MET A 20 10.45 2.24 0.35
N GLN A 21 10.94 3.45 0.07
CA GLN A 21 11.35 4.40 1.11
C GLN A 21 10.15 4.86 1.95
N LEU A 22 9.01 5.15 1.31
CA LEU A 22 7.78 5.51 2.00
C LEU A 22 7.28 4.36 2.88
N GLN A 23 7.24 3.14 2.34
CA GLN A 23 6.84 1.94 3.09
C GLN A 23 7.70 1.75 4.34
N ARG A 24 9.03 1.83 4.20
CA ARG A 24 9.96 1.70 5.33
C ARG A 24 9.75 2.80 6.37
N SER A 25 9.48 4.02 5.93
CA SER A 25 9.23 5.15 6.83
C SER A 25 7.93 4.96 7.61
N LEU A 26 6.87 4.47 6.98
CA LEU A 26 5.59 4.16 7.62
C LEU A 26 5.72 3.01 8.63
N ALA A 27 6.41 1.93 8.25
CA ALA A 27 6.66 0.78 9.14
C ALA A 27 7.48 1.15 10.38
N GLY A 28 8.25 2.25 10.33
CA GLY A 28 9.00 2.77 11.48
C GLY A 28 8.19 3.62 12.46
N LEU A 29 6.92 3.94 12.16
CA LEU A 29 6.09 4.80 13.01
C LEU A 29 5.56 4.05 14.24
N PRO A 30 5.47 4.71 15.41
CA PRO A 30 4.90 4.09 16.60
C PRO A 30 3.45 3.61 16.37
N GLY A 31 3.19 2.34 16.69
CA GLY A 31 1.87 1.73 16.56
C GLY A 31 1.54 1.19 15.17
N VAL A 32 2.44 1.32 14.18
CA VAL A 32 2.33 0.61 12.90
C VAL A 32 2.89 -0.80 13.07
N LEU A 33 2.10 -1.80 12.72
CA LEU A 33 2.52 -3.20 12.78
C LEU A 33 3.14 -3.66 11.46
N ASP A 34 2.58 -3.17 10.35
CA ASP A 34 3.06 -3.44 9.00
C ASP A 34 2.56 -2.33 8.07
N ALA A 35 3.25 -2.13 6.95
CA ALA A 35 2.90 -1.14 5.94
C ALA A 35 3.19 -1.68 4.53
N GLY A 36 2.26 -1.44 3.61
CA GLY A 36 2.41 -1.75 2.19
C GLY A 36 2.21 -0.48 1.38
N VAL A 37 3.14 -0.19 0.46
CA VAL A 37 3.04 0.96 -0.45
C VAL A 37 3.44 0.52 -1.85
N VAL A 38 2.49 0.56 -2.78
CA VAL A 38 2.66 0.04 -4.13
C VAL A 38 1.83 0.86 -5.13
N MET A 39 2.17 0.77 -6.41
CA MET A 39 1.26 1.18 -7.49
C MET A 39 0.07 0.21 -7.56
N GLY A 40 -1.14 0.68 -7.88
CA GLY A 40 -2.37 -0.12 -7.91
C GLY A 40 -2.50 -1.17 -9.03
N THR A 41 -1.38 -1.63 -9.61
CA THR A 41 -1.35 -2.73 -10.60
C THR A 41 -1.81 -4.05 -9.97
N ASP A 42 -2.37 -4.96 -10.77
CA ASP A 42 -2.89 -6.24 -10.26
C ASP A 42 -1.81 -7.08 -9.56
N ALA A 43 -0.60 -7.17 -10.13
CA ALA A 43 0.53 -7.88 -9.52
C ALA A 43 0.87 -7.34 -8.12
N ASN A 44 0.83 -6.03 -7.93
CA ASN A 44 1.10 -5.43 -6.62
C ASN A 44 -0.05 -5.63 -5.62
N LYS A 45 -1.31 -5.68 -6.09
CA LYS A 45 -2.45 -5.99 -5.23
C LYS A 45 -2.38 -7.42 -4.71
N GLU A 46 -1.96 -8.37 -5.54
CA GLU A 46 -1.69 -9.75 -5.11
C GLU A 46 -0.63 -9.82 -4.00
N LEU A 47 0.42 -8.99 -4.08
CA LEU A 47 1.43 -8.89 -3.01
C LEU A 47 0.81 -8.38 -1.70
N LEU A 48 -0.01 -7.32 -1.75
CA LEU A 48 -0.70 -6.81 -0.57
C LEU A 48 -1.68 -7.84 0.02
N GLU A 49 -2.35 -8.63 -0.81
CA GLU A 49 -3.26 -9.69 -0.36
C GLU A 49 -2.50 -10.78 0.40
N GLN A 50 -1.35 -11.23 -0.13
CA GLN A 50 -0.49 -12.22 0.54
C GLN A 50 0.03 -11.74 1.90
N SER A 51 0.25 -10.42 2.05
CA SER A 51 0.66 -9.81 3.31
C SER A 51 -0.51 -9.48 4.26
N GLY A 52 -1.76 -9.72 3.84
CA GLY A 52 -2.94 -9.36 4.63
C GLY A 52 -3.19 -7.85 4.73
N LEU A 53 -2.66 -7.07 3.78
CA LEU A 53 -2.71 -5.60 3.71
C LEU A 53 -3.61 -5.08 2.58
N LEU A 54 -4.44 -5.93 1.97
CA LEU A 54 -5.38 -5.54 0.92
C LEU A 54 -6.82 -5.48 1.44
N PRO A 55 -7.29 -4.36 2.01
CA PRO A 55 -8.70 -4.18 2.34
C PRO A 55 -9.54 -4.01 1.05
N PRO A 56 -10.87 -4.21 1.11
CA PRO A 56 -11.75 -4.14 -0.06
C PRO A 56 -11.66 -2.82 -0.84
N GLU A 57 -11.42 -1.71 -0.13
CA GLU A 57 -11.22 -0.39 -0.72
C GLU A 57 -9.99 -0.33 -1.64
N ALA A 58 -8.86 -0.95 -1.26
CA ALA A 58 -7.66 -1.01 -2.09
C ALA A 58 -7.77 -2.04 -3.23
N ALA A 59 -8.59 -3.08 -3.08
CA ALA A 59 -8.83 -4.05 -4.15
C ALA A 59 -9.47 -3.41 -5.40
N ALA A 60 -10.25 -2.33 -5.21
CA ALA A 60 -10.88 -1.57 -6.29
C ALA A 60 -9.95 -0.55 -6.97
N ALA A 61 -8.74 -0.32 -6.43
CA ALA A 61 -7.79 0.63 -7.00
C ALA A 61 -7.26 0.16 -8.36
N LYS A 62 -7.05 1.11 -9.27
CA LYS A 62 -6.46 0.90 -10.59
C LYS A 62 -4.97 1.25 -10.59
N ALA A 63 -4.28 0.89 -11.68
CA ALA A 63 -2.85 1.13 -11.82
C ALA A 63 -2.47 2.61 -11.85
N ASP A 64 -3.40 3.48 -12.26
CA ASP A 64 -3.29 4.94 -12.31
C ASP A 64 -3.96 5.65 -11.13
N ASP A 65 -4.49 4.89 -10.16
CA ASP A 65 -5.08 5.39 -8.91
C ASP A 65 -4.08 5.46 -7.74
#